data_AF-Q96QD1-F1
#
_entry.id   AF-Q96QD1-F1
#
_cell.length_a   1.000
_cell.length_b   1.000
_cell.length_c   1.000
_cell.angle_alpha   90.00
_cell.angle_beta   90.00
_cell.angle_gamma   90.00
#
_symmetry.space_group_name_H-M   'P 1'
#
loop_
_entity.id
_entity.type
_entity.pdbx_description
1 polymer ?
#
loop_
_entity_poly.entity_id
_entity_poly.type
_entity_poly.pdbx_seq_one_letter_code
_entity_poly.pdbx_strand_id
1 'polypeptide(L)'
;WTSGFNKCAVGAACQPFHFYFPTPTVLCNEIWTHSYKVSNYSRGSGRCIQMWFDPAQGNPNEEVARFYAAAMSGAGPWAAWPFLLSLALMLLWLLS
;
A
#
# COMPACT_ATOMS: atom_id res chain seq x y z
N TRP A 1 -5.17 -5.05 30.54
CA TRP A 1 -5.26 -3.59 30.79
C TRP A 1 -5.59 -3.22 32.24
N THR A 2 -5.88 -4.16 33.15
CA THR A 2 -6.18 -3.88 34.57
C THR A 2 -5.08 -3.08 35.29
N SER A 3 -3.81 -3.22 34.89
CA SER A 3 -2.69 -2.48 35.48
C SER A 3 -2.34 -1.17 34.75
N GLY A 4 -3.18 -0.68 33.84
CA GLY A 4 -2.90 0.50 33.00
C GLY A 4 -2.08 0.24 31.73
N PHE A 5 -1.56 -0.98 31.57
CA PHE A 5 -0.83 -1.44 30.38
C PHE A 5 -1.26 -2.87 29.99
N ASN A 6 -0.85 -3.33 28.80
CA ASN A 6 -1.15 -4.68 28.34
C ASN A 6 -0.34 -5.70 29.15
N LYS A 7 -1.02 -6.74 29.61
CA LYS A 7 -0.44 -7.96 30.18
C LYS A 7 -1.01 -9.14 29.41
N CYS A 8 -0.30 -10.27 29.41
CA CYS A 8 -0.81 -11.49 28.79
C CYS A 8 -2.17 -11.88 29.38
N ALA A 9 -3.05 -12.41 28.54
CA ALA A 9 -4.33 -12.94 28.97
C ALA A 9 -4.14 -14.14 29.92
N VAL A 10 -5.16 -14.44 30.73
CA VAL A 10 -5.11 -15.56 31.67
C VAL A 10 -4.97 -16.88 30.88
N GLY A 11 -3.95 -17.68 31.24
CA GLY A 11 -3.66 -18.95 30.56
C GLY A 11 -2.80 -18.82 29.29
N ALA A 12 -2.51 -17.60 28.82
CA ALA A 12 -1.56 -17.41 27.72
C ALA A 12 -0.11 -17.55 28.24
N ALA A 13 0.66 -18.45 27.63
CA ALA A 13 2.03 -18.73 28.04
C ALA A 13 3.05 -17.82 27.33
N CYS A 14 4.13 -17.46 28.01
CA CYS A 14 5.29 -16.90 27.33
C CYS A 14 5.95 -18.00 26.50
N GLN A 15 6.11 -17.76 25.20
CA GLN A 15 6.73 -18.69 24.25
C GLN A 15 7.73 -17.93 23.38
N PRO A 16 8.64 -18.64 22.68
CA PRO A 16 9.50 -18.01 21.67
C PRO A 16 8.67 -17.24 20.64
N PHE A 17 9.21 -16.14 20.12
CA PHE A 17 8.45 -15.27 19.21
C PHE A 17 7.93 -15.99 17.97
N HIS A 18 8.73 -16.90 17.39
CA HIS A 18 8.33 -17.71 16.24
C HIS A 18 7.26 -18.76 16.56
N PHE A 19 6.97 -19.03 17.83
CA PHE A 19 5.85 -19.90 18.21
C PHE A 19 4.51 -19.24 17.83
N TYR A 20 4.36 -17.95 18.11
CA TYR A 20 3.18 -17.17 17.75
C TYR A 20 3.23 -16.68 16.30
N PHE A 21 4.43 -16.49 15.74
CA PHE A 21 4.63 -16.01 14.37
C PHE A 21 5.55 -16.95 13.58
N PRO A 22 5.02 -18.08 13.06
CA PRO A 22 5.85 -19.14 12.47
C PRO A 22 6.62 -18.72 11.21
N THR A 23 6.13 -17.71 10.48
CA THR A 23 6.79 -17.17 9.30
C THR A 23 6.79 -15.64 9.33
N PRO A 24 7.71 -14.98 8.59
CA PRO A 24 7.70 -13.52 8.47
C PRO A 24 6.37 -12.97 7.97
N THR A 25 5.70 -13.67 7.04
CA THR A 25 4.39 -13.27 6.53
C THR A 25 3.33 -13.27 7.63
N VAL A 26 3.29 -14.30 8.49
CA VAL A 26 2.36 -14.34 9.64
C VAL A 26 2.66 -13.19 10.60
N LEU A 27 3.93 -12.94 10.92
CA LEU A 27 4.31 -11.80 11.77
C LEU A 27 3.74 -10.48 11.24
N CYS A 28 4.12 -10.12 10.02
CA CYS A 28 3.79 -8.82 9.44
C CYS A 28 2.27 -8.66 9.25
N ASN A 29 1.58 -9.71 8.80
CA ASN A 29 0.15 -9.63 8.52
C ASN A 29 -0.70 -9.63 9.81
N GLU A 30 -0.30 -10.37 10.86
CA GLU A 30 -1.19 -10.62 11.99
C GLU A 30 -0.95 -9.71 13.19
N ILE A 31 0.29 -9.27 13.46
CA ILE A 31 0.63 -8.56 14.70
C ILE A 31 -0.15 -7.25 14.89
N TRP A 32 -0.51 -6.59 13.78
CA TRP A 32 -1.32 -5.37 13.75
C TRP A 32 -2.60 -5.58 12.93
N THR A 33 -3.22 -6.75 13.04
CA THR A 33 -4.55 -7.06 12.48
C THR A 33 -4.70 -6.63 11.02
N HIS A 34 -3.82 -7.12 10.14
CA HIS A 34 -3.77 -6.84 8.71
C HIS A 34 -3.52 -5.38 8.31
N SER A 35 -2.96 -4.56 9.21
CA SER A 35 -2.43 -3.23 8.84
C SER A 35 -1.30 -3.32 7.80
N TYR A 36 -0.62 -4.46 7.73
CA TYR A 36 0.32 -4.79 6.67
C TYR A 36 -0.16 -6.02 5.89
N LYS A 37 0.21 -6.05 4.61
CA LYS A 37 0.18 -7.25 3.77
C LYS A 37 1.54 -7.39 3.12
N VAL A 38 2.28 -8.45 3.46
CA VAL A 38 3.62 -8.68 2.90
C VAL A 38 3.52 -8.82 1.38
N SER A 39 4.30 -7.98 0.69
CA SER A 39 4.44 -8.02 -0.76
C SER A 39 5.51 -9.04 -1.16
N ASN A 40 5.33 -9.68 -2.31
CA ASN A 40 6.33 -10.54 -2.94
C ASN A 40 7.40 -9.75 -3.70
N TYR A 41 7.23 -8.44 -3.87
CA TYR A 41 8.24 -7.58 -4.46
C TYR A 41 9.36 -7.27 -3.48
N SER A 42 10.60 -7.30 -3.96
CA SER A 42 11.78 -6.92 -3.20
C SER A 42 11.92 -5.40 -3.04
N ARG A 43 12.76 -4.99 -2.08
CA ARG A 43 13.13 -3.58 -1.84
C ARG A 43 13.69 -2.94 -3.11
N GLY A 44 13.37 -1.66 -3.35
CA GLY A 44 13.80 -0.91 -4.53
C GLY A 44 13.00 -1.19 -5.82
N SER A 45 12.02 -2.10 -5.78
CA SER A 45 11.17 -2.40 -6.96
C SER A 45 10.18 -1.30 -7.33
N GLY A 46 9.98 -0.29 -6.46
CA GLY A 46 8.89 0.68 -6.60
C GLY A 46 7.49 0.09 -6.37
N ARG A 47 7.36 -1.17 -5.92
CA ARG A 47 6.07 -1.88 -5.76
C ARG A 47 5.73 -2.31 -4.34
N CYS A 48 6.57 -1.99 -3.35
CA CYS A 48 6.32 -2.27 -1.93
C CYS A 48 6.85 -1.15 -1.03
N ILE A 49 6.13 -0.90 0.07
CA ILE A 49 6.53 0.08 1.09
C ILE A 49 7.71 -0.45 1.90
N GLN A 50 8.67 0.41 2.17
CA GLN A 50 9.85 0.15 2.97
C GLN A 50 9.75 0.91 4.30
N MET A 51 9.69 0.17 5.40
CA MET A 51 9.75 0.73 6.76
C MET A 51 11.14 1.30 7.10
N TRP A 52 12.17 0.82 6.42
CA TRP A 52 13.56 1.25 6.59
C TRP A 52 14.16 1.62 5.24
N PHE A 53 14.82 2.76 5.14
CA PHE A 53 15.54 3.22 3.95
C PHE A 53 16.64 4.22 4.35
N ASP A 54 17.63 4.39 3.49
CA ASP A 54 18.66 5.41 3.67
C ASP A 54 18.11 6.79 3.23
N PRO A 55 17.95 7.76 4.14
CA PRO A 55 17.38 9.06 3.79
C PRO A 55 18.25 9.86 2.82
N ALA A 56 19.57 9.59 2.74
CA ALA A 56 20.45 10.25 1.78
C ALA A 56 20.15 9.85 0.32
N GLN A 57 19.48 8.70 0.12
CA GLN A 57 19.02 8.21 -1.19
C GLN A 57 17.57 8.61 -1.50
N GLY A 58 16.94 9.43 -0.65
CA GLY A 58 15.55 9.84 -0.78
C GLY A 58 14.55 8.83 -0.21
N ASN A 59 13.27 9.21 -0.18
CA ASN A 59 12.20 8.35 0.33
C ASN A 59 11.63 7.48 -0.81
N PRO A 60 11.90 6.15 -0.83
CA PRO A 60 11.43 5.28 -1.90
C PRO A 60 9.91 5.09 -1.90
N ASN A 61 9.24 5.43 -0.78
CA ASN A 61 7.80 5.20 -0.63
C ASN A 61 6.95 6.22 -1.39
N GLU A 62 7.51 7.37 -1.79
CA GLU A 62 6.78 8.37 -2.58
C GLU A 62 6.38 7.82 -3.96
N GLU A 63 7.29 7.11 -4.62
CA GLU A 63 7.01 6.45 -5.90
C GLU A 63 5.98 5.34 -5.72
N VAL A 64 6.15 4.50 -4.70
CA VAL A 64 5.25 3.38 -4.39
C VAL A 64 3.82 3.88 -4.16
N ALA A 65 3.66 4.94 -3.37
CA ALA A 65 2.35 5.54 -3.10
C ALA A 65 1.72 6.09 -4.39
N ARG A 66 2.49 6.82 -5.21
CA ARG A 66 2.02 7.35 -6.50
C ARG A 66 1.56 6.23 -7.44
N PHE A 67 2.31 5.13 -7.50
CA PHE A 67 1.98 3.98 -8.34
C PHE A 67 0.61 3.37 -7.96
N TYR A 68 0.40 3.03 -6.68
CA TYR A 68 -0.87 2.43 -6.25
C TYR A 68 -2.04 3.42 -6.29
N ALA A 69 -1.82 4.70 -5.98
CA ALA A 69 -2.87 5.72 -6.09
C ALA A 69 -3.39 5.85 -7.53
N ALA A 70 -2.49 5.88 -8.52
CA ALA A 70 -2.87 5.92 -9.94
C ALA A 70 -3.66 4.66 -10.36
N ALA A 71 -3.23 3.48 -9.91
CA ALA A 71 -3.90 2.22 -10.22
C ALA A 71 -5.31 2.12 -9.59
N MET A 72 -5.51 2.68 -8.39
CA MET A 72 -6.80 2.68 -7.70
C MET A 72 -7.83 3.65 -8.29
N SER A 73 -7.36 4.77 -8.86
CA SER A 73 -8.24 5.89 -9.19
C SER A 73 -8.97 5.74 -10.53
N GLY A 74 -8.68 4.71 -11.33
CA GLY A 74 -9.34 4.48 -12.64
C GLY A 74 -9.15 5.59 -13.69
N ALA A 75 -8.53 6.72 -13.33
CA ALA A 75 -8.21 7.86 -14.18
C ALA A 75 -7.01 7.58 -15.09
N GLY A 76 -7.05 6.42 -15.76
CA GLY A 76 -6.30 6.28 -17.00
C GLY A 76 -6.80 7.28 -18.04
N PRO A 77 -6.04 7.51 -19.12
CA PRO A 77 -6.41 8.45 -20.20
C PRO A 77 -7.81 8.21 -20.82
N TRP A 78 -8.41 7.06 -20.55
CA TRP A 78 -9.75 6.62 -20.94
C TRP A 78 -10.88 7.47 -20.33
N ALA A 79 -10.67 8.10 -19.17
CA ALA A 79 -11.68 8.97 -18.55
C ALA A 79 -11.86 10.31 -19.31
N ALA A 80 -10.83 10.75 -20.05
CA ALA A 80 -10.87 11.99 -20.82
C ALA A 80 -11.35 11.80 -22.27
N TRP A 81 -11.40 10.56 -22.78
CA TRP A 81 -11.82 10.27 -24.15
C TRP A 81 -13.22 10.76 -24.53
N PRO A 82 -14.26 10.64 -23.68
CA PRO A 82 -15.58 11.17 -24.01
C PRO A 82 -15.57 12.69 -24.18
N PHE A 83 -14.78 13.39 -23.36
CA PHE A 83 -14.64 14.85 -23.41
C PHE A 83 -13.80 15.31 -24.60
N LEU A 84 -12.74 14.58 -24.94
CA LEU A 84 -11.93 14.90 -26.13
C LEU A 84 -12.69 14.61 -27.43
N LEU A 85 -13.48 13.54 -27.46
CA LEU A 85 -14.33 13.22 -28.60
C LEU A 85 -15.45 14.25 -28.79
N SER A 86 -16.12 14.66 -27.71
CA SER A 86 -17.16 15.68 -27.79
C SER A 86 -16.60 17.05 -28.19
N LEU A 87 -15.43 17.43 -27.68
CA LEU A 87 -14.74 18.67 -28.09
C LEU A 87 -14.34 18.64 -29.57
N ALA A 88 -13.82 17.52 -30.06
CA ALA A 88 -13.47 17.35 -31.47
C ALA A 88 -14.71 17.47 -32.38
N LEU A 89 -15.83 16.84 -32.00
CA LEU A 89 -17.10 16.93 -32.72
C LEU A 89 -17.66 18.36 -32.75
N MET A 90 -17.58 19.09 -31.63
CA MET A 90 -18.00 20.50 -31.56
C MET A 90 -17.15 21.41 -32.46
N LEU A 91 -15.83 21.21 -32.48
CA LEU A 91 -14.92 21.96 -33.35
C LEU A 91 -15.18 21.68 -34.84
N LEU A 92 -15.43 20.41 -35.20
CA LEU A 92 -15.83 20.02 -36.56
C LEU A 92 -17.13 20.69 -37.00
N TRP A 93 -18.12 20.81 -36.09
CA TRP A 93 -19.38 21.49 -36.37
C TRP A 93 -19.23 23.00 -36.56
N LEU A 94 -18.35 23.64 -35.79
CA LEU A 94 -18.09 25.09 -35.90
C LEU A 94 -17.29 25.48 -37.15
N LEU A 95 -16.57 24.53 -37.75
CA LEU A 95 -15.70 24.73 -38.92
C LEU A 95 -16.35 24.27 -40.24
N SER A 96 -17.58 23.75 -40.20
CA SER A 96 -18.39 23.36 -41.37
C SER A 96 -19.42 24.43 -41.70
#